data_AF-A0A1E3PVX8-F1
#
_entry.id   AF-A0A1E3PVX8-F1
#
_cell.length_a   1.000
_cell.length_b   1.000
_cell.length_c   1.000
_cell.angle_alpha   90.00
_cell.angle_beta   90.00
_cell.angle_gamma   90.00
#
_symmetry.space_group_name_H-M   'P 1'
#
loop_
_entity.id
_entity.type
_entity.pdbx_description
1 polymer ?
#
loop_
_entity_poly.entity_id
_entity_poly.type
_entity_poly.pdbx_seq_one_letter_code
_entity_poly.pdbx_strand_id
1 'polypeptide(L)'
;MSTTPTSASIPIQEFRVKLQEAVEARGASYQGIKVFIFRFEDDATGADQDAVTLSGCMQDVFGIDDVEDFAIEKTSKFPEFDVHERIMAKVKQLMHARSLLIIAYIGHAIVDMESSRLQLISENGTQTMFWSTIHEFYLTSTNDFMQNLDVLALLDCCYAGSAVRAGGSRSVQLLAACDGRSSVRSRKDGVTFIQRFRRAAYTLHNGGNLSVNVESLFGELQRSKTSTTPDAVHKIIGNARPLVLPFKQGSSSTLRQSLSSSVETNVLFKISLAGGPDRAILREFARLTETIPPEFKITLENAYESNSVVFLCRASWETFVRLGSTLDCVFVASVKGPSLVHDEVPEKPGWTRSFGNRLDNEGA
;
A
#
# COMPACT_ATOMS: atom_id res chain seq x y z
N MET A 1 0.96 -27.20 -10.06
CA MET A 1 0.08 -26.10 -10.49
C MET A 1 -0.37 -25.36 -9.24
N SER A 2 0.14 -24.16 -9.00
CA SER A 2 -0.23 -23.35 -7.82
C SER A 2 -1.51 -22.60 -8.15
N THR A 3 -2.65 -23.02 -7.61
CA THR A 3 -3.90 -22.26 -7.71
C THR A 3 -3.74 -21.00 -6.87
N THR A 4 -3.58 -19.86 -7.53
CA THR A 4 -3.80 -18.55 -6.91
C THR A 4 -5.16 -18.60 -6.21
N PRO A 5 -5.30 -18.12 -4.97
CA PRO A 5 -6.60 -18.14 -4.29
C PRO A 5 -7.63 -17.45 -5.19
N THR A 6 -8.67 -18.19 -5.54
CA THR A 6 -9.85 -17.61 -6.19
C THR A 6 -10.41 -16.57 -5.24
N SER A 7 -10.42 -15.31 -5.69
CA SER A 7 -11.09 -14.20 -5.00
C SER A 7 -12.44 -14.67 -4.48
N ALA A 8 -12.67 -14.46 -3.19
CA ALA A 8 -13.93 -14.87 -2.58
C ALA A 8 -15.02 -13.95 -3.12
N SER A 9 -16.04 -14.53 -3.75
CA SER A 9 -17.20 -13.76 -4.19
C SER A 9 -17.99 -13.30 -2.97
N ILE A 10 -18.33 -12.01 -2.91
CA ILE A 10 -19.10 -11.43 -1.79
C ILE A 10 -20.51 -11.03 -2.25
N PRO A 11 -21.54 -11.13 -1.40
CA PRO A 11 -22.87 -10.63 -1.72
C PRO A 11 -22.89 -9.12 -2.01
N ILE A 12 -23.72 -8.67 -2.96
CA ILE A 12 -23.83 -7.24 -3.32
C ILE A 12 -24.17 -6.32 -2.13
N GLN A 13 -24.94 -6.80 -1.14
CA GLN A 13 -25.25 -6.02 0.06
C GLN A 13 -24.02 -5.86 0.97
N GLU A 14 -23.20 -6.90 1.08
CA GLU A 14 -21.94 -6.82 1.83
C GLU A 14 -20.94 -5.89 1.12
N PHE A 15 -20.87 -5.96 -0.22
CA PHE A 15 -20.10 -5.03 -1.03
C PHE A 15 -20.49 -3.57 -0.75
N ARG A 16 -21.79 -3.26 -0.70
CA ARG A 16 -22.27 -1.91 -0.38
C ARG A 16 -21.75 -1.41 0.97
N VAL A 17 -21.85 -2.23 2.02
CA VAL A 17 -21.39 -1.87 3.37
C VAL A 17 -19.88 -1.63 3.37
N LYS A 18 -19.10 -2.54 2.79
CA LYS A 18 -17.64 -2.44 2.73
C LYS A 18 -17.14 -1.29 1.86
N LEU A 19 -17.82 -1.00 0.75
CA LEU A 19 -17.54 0.15 -0.10
C LEU A 19 -17.77 1.45 0.70
N GLN A 20 -18.90 1.54 1.40
CA GLN A 20 -19.18 2.71 2.25
C GLN A 20 -18.12 2.87 3.34
N GLU A 21 -17.74 1.79 4.00
CA GLU A 21 -16.68 1.79 5.02
C GLU A 21 -15.35 2.32 4.46
N ALA A 22 -14.90 1.84 3.30
CA ALA A 22 -13.66 2.30 2.67
C ALA A 22 -13.71 3.79 2.27
N VAL A 23 -14.86 4.23 1.75
CA VAL A 23 -15.08 5.61 1.30
C VAL A 23 -15.21 6.57 2.47
N GLU A 24 -15.85 6.18 3.56
CA GLU A 24 -16.04 6.98 4.77
C GLU A 24 -14.81 6.97 5.68
N ALA A 25 -13.91 5.99 5.53
CA ALA A 25 -12.69 5.92 6.33
C ALA A 25 -11.89 7.24 6.21
N ARG A 26 -11.71 7.91 7.35
CA ARG A 26 -10.89 9.11 7.49
C ARG A 26 -9.67 8.77 8.33
N GLY A 27 -8.53 9.36 7.96
CA GLY A 27 -7.33 9.26 8.77
C GLY A 27 -7.42 10.13 10.02
N ALA A 28 -6.66 9.75 11.05
CA ALA A 28 -6.58 10.51 12.29
C ALA A 28 -5.57 11.66 12.16
N SER A 29 -5.81 12.74 12.90
CA SER A 29 -4.76 13.70 13.23
C SER A 29 -4.01 13.20 14.46
N TYR A 30 -2.69 13.32 14.43
CA TYR A 30 -1.81 12.85 15.50
C TYR A 30 -1.33 14.01 16.37
N GLN A 31 -1.33 13.83 17.68
CA GLN A 31 -0.74 14.79 18.62
C GLN A 31 0.78 14.62 18.72
N GLY A 32 1.27 13.40 18.52
CA GLY A 32 2.69 13.08 18.48
C GLY A 32 3.00 12.14 17.33
N ILE A 33 4.07 12.45 16.60
CA ILE A 33 4.66 11.56 15.60
C ILE A 33 6.12 11.36 15.97
N LYS A 34 6.55 10.11 16.12
CA LYS A 34 7.97 9.78 16.33
C LYS A 34 8.43 8.80 15.27
N VAL A 35 9.67 8.97 14.84
CA VAL A 35 10.32 8.10 13.85
C VAL A 35 11.49 7.38 14.51
N PHE A 36 11.56 6.08 14.30
CA PHE A 36 12.66 5.23 14.70
C PHE A 36 13.18 4.51 13.46
N ILE A 37 14.37 4.89 13.03
CA ILE A 37 15.10 4.30 11.92
C ILE A 37 16.19 3.43 12.53
N PHE A 38 16.31 2.20 12.06
CA PHE A 38 17.39 1.33 12.50
C PHE A 38 17.98 0.50 11.36
N ARG A 39 19.25 0.16 11.53
CA ARG A 39 20.10 -0.54 10.57
C ARG A 39 21.25 -1.20 11.30
N PHE A 40 21.91 -2.17 10.69
CA PHE A 40 23.18 -2.66 11.23
C PHE A 40 24.31 -1.67 10.93
N GLU A 41 25.24 -1.50 11.88
CA GLU A 41 26.41 -0.64 11.70
C GLU A 41 27.34 -1.16 10.59
N ASP A 42 27.49 -2.48 10.49
CA ASP A 42 28.30 -3.16 9.47
C ASP A 42 27.56 -3.38 8.15
N ASP A 43 26.78 -2.40 7.69
CA ASP A 43 26.08 -2.46 6.41
C ASP A 43 26.84 -1.67 5.33
N ALA A 44 27.44 -2.35 4.35
CA ALA A 44 28.06 -1.70 3.18
C ALA A 44 27.12 -1.54 1.98
N THR A 45 25.79 -1.59 2.21
CA THR A 45 24.81 -1.25 1.17
C THR A 45 24.59 0.25 1.07
N GLY A 46 25.07 1.05 2.01
CA GLY A 46 24.73 2.48 2.07
C GLY A 46 23.42 2.73 2.82
N ALA A 47 23.02 1.81 3.71
CA ALA A 47 21.86 1.99 4.57
C ALA A 47 21.98 3.23 5.47
N ASP A 48 23.20 3.65 5.81
CA ASP A 48 23.49 4.90 6.51
C ASP A 48 23.04 6.14 5.70
N GLN A 49 23.37 6.17 4.41
CA GLN A 49 22.97 7.27 3.53
C GLN A 49 21.46 7.32 3.30
N ASP A 50 20.82 6.16 3.21
CA ASP A 50 19.36 6.06 3.14
C ASP A 50 18.71 6.46 4.49
N ALA A 51 19.29 6.10 5.64
CA ALA A 51 18.80 6.53 6.95
C ALA A 51 18.84 8.06 7.09
N VAL A 52 19.95 8.70 6.69
CA VAL A 52 20.06 10.16 6.61
C VAL A 52 19.02 10.74 5.64
N THR A 53 18.81 10.10 4.49
CA THR A 53 17.82 10.53 3.49
C THR A 53 16.40 10.49 4.04
N LEU A 54 16.04 9.42 4.76
CA LEU A 54 14.73 9.26 5.38
C LEU A 54 14.56 10.28 6.51
N SER A 55 15.56 10.44 7.37
CA SER A 55 15.54 11.42 8.47
C SER A 55 15.34 12.84 7.95
N GLY A 56 16.12 13.24 6.94
CA GLY A 56 15.96 14.54 6.29
C GLY A 56 14.58 14.69 5.65
N CYS A 57 14.03 13.65 5.01
CA CYS A 57 12.67 13.69 4.48
C CYS A 57 11.61 13.94 5.58
N MET A 58 11.73 13.25 6.73
CA MET A 58 10.83 13.42 7.87
C MET A 58 10.85 14.85 8.41
N GLN A 59 12.03 15.46 8.51
CA GLN A 59 12.21 16.82 9.02
C GLN A 59 11.84 17.91 7.99
N ASP A 60 12.23 17.73 6.74
CA ASP A 60 12.09 18.74 5.68
C ASP A 60 10.67 18.77 5.12
N VAL A 61 10.09 17.59 4.84
CA VAL A 61 8.80 17.45 4.16
C VAL A 61 7.66 17.39 5.16
N PHE A 62 7.83 16.62 6.23
CA PHE A 62 6.76 16.36 7.20
C PHE A 62 6.87 17.20 8.48
N GLY A 63 8.01 17.88 8.71
CA GLY A 63 8.22 18.70 9.90
C GLY A 63 8.30 17.88 11.19
N ILE A 64 8.71 16.62 11.09
CA ILE A 64 8.84 15.71 12.22
C ILE A 64 10.30 15.75 12.71
N ASP A 65 10.52 16.41 13.84
CA ASP A 65 11.86 16.60 14.40
C ASP A 65 12.34 15.41 15.25
N ASP A 66 11.42 14.64 15.84
CA ASP A 66 11.74 13.46 16.66
C ASP A 66 12.02 12.23 15.79
N VAL A 67 13.19 12.24 15.16
CA VAL A 67 13.73 11.14 14.37
C VAL A 67 14.97 10.60 15.07
N GLU A 68 14.95 9.31 15.38
CA GLU A 68 16.12 8.58 15.87
C GLU A 68 16.66 7.68 14.75
N ASP A 69 17.94 7.83 14.40
CA ASP A 69 18.71 6.87 13.60
C ASP A 69 19.59 6.03 14.53
N PHE A 70 19.29 4.74 14.63
CA PHE A 70 19.98 3.79 15.47
C PHE A 70 20.75 2.76 14.62
N ALA A 71 22.07 2.88 14.62
CA ALA A 71 22.96 1.84 14.13
C ALA A 71 23.17 0.77 15.21
N ILE A 72 22.75 -0.46 14.94
CA ILE A 72 23.02 -1.61 15.80
C ILE A 72 24.51 -1.89 15.74
N GLU A 73 25.19 -1.70 16.87
CA GLU A 73 26.64 -1.86 17.00
C GLU A 73 27.08 -3.27 16.64
N LYS A 74 28.23 -3.42 15.97
CA LYS A 74 28.78 -4.74 15.59
C LYS A 74 29.04 -5.66 16.79
N THR A 75 29.24 -5.06 17.96
CA THR A 75 29.51 -5.71 19.25
C THR A 75 28.23 -6.12 19.98
N SER A 76 27.05 -5.68 19.52
CA SER A 76 25.79 -6.06 20.15
C SER A 76 25.55 -7.56 20.04
N LYS A 77 25.39 -8.18 21.21
CA LYS A 77 25.04 -9.61 21.35
C LYS A 77 23.54 -9.85 21.29
N PHE A 78 22.74 -8.80 21.50
CA PHE A 78 21.29 -8.88 21.56
C PHE A 78 20.62 -7.76 20.76
N PRO A 79 20.81 -7.71 19.43
CA PRO A 79 20.23 -6.67 18.57
C PRO A 79 18.74 -6.46 18.80
N GLU A 80 17.99 -7.55 19.02
CA GLU A 80 16.55 -7.48 19.22
C GLU A 80 16.16 -6.73 20.49
N PHE A 81 16.93 -6.91 21.56
CA PHE A 81 16.71 -6.26 22.84
C PHE A 81 17.00 -4.76 22.73
N ASP A 82 18.15 -4.40 22.14
CA ASP A 82 18.56 -3.00 21.97
C ASP A 82 17.54 -2.20 21.15
N VAL A 83 17.05 -2.80 20.05
CA VAL A 83 16.00 -2.21 19.23
C VAL A 83 14.68 -2.11 20.00
N HIS A 84 14.29 -3.18 20.70
CA HIS A 84 13.04 -3.18 21.47
C HIS A 84 13.02 -2.11 22.56
N GLU A 85 14.11 -1.95 23.32
CA GLU A 85 14.21 -0.95 24.40
C GLU A 85 14.02 0.48 23.86
N ARG A 86 14.63 0.80 22.72
CA ARG A 86 14.53 2.14 22.10
C ARG A 86 13.13 2.41 21.57
N ILE A 87 12.53 1.44 20.87
CA ILE A 87 11.14 1.57 20.39
C ILE A 87 10.21 1.75 21.61
N MET A 88 10.38 0.96 22.66
CA MET A 88 9.57 1.05 23.88
C MET A 88 9.73 2.42 24.56
N ALA A 89 10.92 3.00 24.59
CA ALA A 89 11.15 4.34 25.11
C ALA A 89 10.33 5.40 24.34
N LYS A 90 10.23 5.28 23.02
CA LYS A 90 9.36 6.15 22.19
C LYS A 90 7.88 5.88 22.43
N VAL A 91 7.46 4.61 22.51
CA VAL A 91 6.07 4.24 22.80
C VAL A 91 5.60 4.87 24.11
N LYS A 92 6.43 4.81 25.17
CA LYS A 92 6.12 5.42 26.47
C LYS A 92 5.78 6.91 26.38
N GLN A 93 6.40 7.63 25.45
CA GLN A 93 6.19 9.06 25.24
C GLN A 93 4.95 9.36 24.37
N LEU A 94 4.42 8.38 23.63
CA LEU A 94 3.29 8.54 22.71
C LEU A 94 1.94 8.12 23.30
N MET A 95 1.91 7.52 24.48
CA MET A 95 0.73 6.89 25.06
C MET A 95 -0.41 7.83 25.47
N HIS A 96 -0.12 9.11 25.70
CA HIS A 96 -1.08 10.03 26.30
C HIS A 96 -2.18 10.49 25.35
N ALA A 97 -1.97 10.33 24.03
CA ALA A 97 -2.89 10.80 23.00
C ALA A 97 -2.79 9.94 21.75
N ARG A 98 -3.72 10.16 20.80
CA ARG A 98 -3.65 9.53 19.48
C ARG A 98 -2.34 9.95 18.80
N SER A 99 -1.49 8.98 18.55
CA SER A 99 -0.11 9.20 18.08
C SER A 99 0.26 8.23 16.99
N LEU A 100 1.27 8.59 16.20
CA LEU A 100 1.83 7.74 15.17
C LEU A 100 3.29 7.41 15.48
N LEU A 101 3.62 6.13 15.47
CA LEU A 101 5.00 5.65 15.49
C LEU A 101 5.38 5.15 14.10
N ILE A 102 6.46 5.71 13.54
CA ILE A 102 7.04 5.23 12.29
C ILE A 102 8.27 4.39 12.63
N ILE A 103 8.27 3.12 12.24
CA ILE A 103 9.38 2.19 12.44
C ILE A 103 9.97 1.88 11.06
N ALA A 104 11.23 2.24 10.83
CA ALA A 104 11.91 2.03 9.57
C ALA A 104 13.13 1.12 9.74
N TYR A 105 13.19 0.05 8.95
CA TYR A 105 14.40 -0.75 8.80
C TYR A 105 14.99 -0.57 7.40
N ILE A 106 16.31 -0.39 7.34
CA ILE A 106 17.06 -0.21 6.10
C ILE A 106 18.29 -1.12 6.17
N GLY A 107 18.41 -2.07 5.24
CA GLY A 107 19.57 -2.96 5.19
C GLY A 107 19.27 -4.29 4.48
N HIS A 108 19.89 -5.36 4.97
CA HIS A 108 19.70 -6.72 4.47
C HIS A 108 18.64 -7.49 5.22
N ALA A 109 17.95 -8.37 4.52
CA ALA A 109 17.08 -9.36 5.12
C ALA A 109 17.06 -10.64 4.28
N ILE A 110 16.81 -11.74 4.96
CA ILE A 110 16.60 -13.06 4.37
C ILE A 110 15.29 -13.63 4.89
N VAL A 111 14.72 -14.59 4.17
CA VAL A 111 13.66 -15.43 4.72
C VAL A 111 14.33 -16.64 5.34
N ASP A 112 14.14 -16.82 6.63
CA ASP A 112 14.57 -18.03 7.30
C ASP A 112 13.79 -19.22 6.75
N MET A 113 14.52 -20.23 6.27
CA MET A 113 13.91 -21.37 5.54
C MET A 113 13.09 -22.26 6.46
N GLU A 114 13.46 -22.36 7.74
CA GLU A 114 12.78 -23.23 8.70
C GLU A 114 11.47 -22.61 9.19
N SER A 115 11.51 -21.34 9.62
CA SER A 115 10.36 -20.65 10.18
C SER A 115 9.51 -19.90 9.13
N SER A 116 10.02 -19.74 7.90
CA SER A 116 9.43 -18.88 6.87
C SER A 116 9.18 -17.44 7.35
N ARG A 117 10.04 -16.95 8.26
CA ARG A 117 9.97 -15.59 8.83
C ARG A 117 11.04 -14.70 8.23
N LEU A 118 10.75 -13.41 8.14
CA LEU A 118 11.72 -12.40 7.75
C LEU A 118 12.76 -12.22 8.87
N GLN A 119 14.03 -12.42 8.55
CA GLN A 119 15.17 -12.22 9.42
C GLN A 119 16.02 -11.07 8.87
N LEU A 120 16.23 -10.07 9.70
CA LEU A 120 17.11 -8.94 9.45
C LEU A 120 18.53 -9.36 9.80
N ILE A 121 19.49 -9.08 8.93
CA ILE A 121 20.88 -9.54 9.10
C ILE A 121 21.87 -8.43 8.84
N SER A 122 23.01 -8.45 9.54
CA SER A 122 24.19 -7.68 9.15
C SER A 122 24.77 -8.19 7.83
N GLU A 123 25.60 -7.40 7.16
CA GLU A 123 26.19 -7.78 5.87
C GLU A 123 26.97 -9.10 5.94
N ASN A 124 27.72 -9.30 7.01
CA ASN A 124 28.51 -10.51 7.25
C ASN A 124 27.67 -11.67 7.84
N GLY A 125 26.38 -11.47 8.10
CA GLY A 125 25.46 -12.45 8.70
C GLY A 125 25.75 -12.81 10.16
N THR A 126 26.69 -12.13 10.83
CA THR A 126 27.07 -12.43 12.22
C THR A 126 26.03 -11.96 13.23
N GLN A 127 25.30 -10.89 12.91
CA GLN A 127 24.19 -10.40 13.71
C GLN A 127 22.90 -10.66 12.96
N THR A 128 21.92 -11.19 13.69
CA THR A 128 20.59 -11.46 13.13
C THR A 128 19.51 -11.07 14.13
N MET A 129 18.34 -10.73 13.59
CA MET A 129 17.15 -10.37 14.35
C MET A 129 15.92 -10.81 13.57
N PHE A 130 14.96 -11.46 14.22
CA PHE A 130 13.68 -11.73 13.58
C PHE A 130 12.79 -10.49 13.60
N TRP A 131 12.19 -10.18 12.44
CA TRP A 131 11.18 -9.11 12.36
C TRP A 131 9.97 -9.38 13.26
N SER A 132 9.69 -10.65 13.58
CA SER A 132 8.60 -11.02 14.49
C SER A 132 8.70 -10.33 15.86
N THR A 133 9.90 -10.04 16.36
CA THR A 133 10.08 -9.36 17.64
C THR A 133 9.51 -7.94 17.64
N ILE A 134 9.51 -7.27 16.47
CA ILE A 134 8.85 -5.98 16.28
C ILE A 134 7.38 -6.18 15.89
N HIS A 135 7.12 -7.08 14.94
CA HIS A 135 5.79 -7.30 14.38
C HIS A 135 4.77 -7.76 15.43
N GLU A 136 5.09 -8.78 16.22
CA GLU A 136 4.17 -9.36 17.19
C GLU A 136 3.80 -8.35 18.28
N PHE A 137 4.79 -7.58 18.74
CA PHE A 137 4.61 -6.61 19.82
C PHE A 137 3.99 -5.28 19.34
N TYR A 138 4.51 -4.68 18.27
CA TYR A 138 4.13 -3.33 17.87
C TYR A 138 3.12 -3.27 16.73
N LEU A 139 2.95 -4.33 15.94
CA LEU A 139 2.07 -4.29 14.76
C LEU A 139 0.79 -5.07 14.99
N THR A 140 0.86 -6.26 15.59
CA THR A 140 -0.33 -7.13 15.78
C THR A 140 -0.86 -7.22 17.21
N SER A 141 -0.16 -6.64 18.19
CA SER A 141 -0.62 -6.67 19.58
C SER A 141 -2.01 -6.07 19.73
N THR A 142 -2.86 -6.78 20.47
CA THR A 142 -4.21 -6.37 20.87
C THR A 142 -4.23 -5.74 22.26
N ASN A 143 -3.07 -5.36 22.80
CA ASN A 143 -2.99 -4.77 24.12
C ASN A 143 -3.61 -3.36 24.13
N ASP A 144 -4.64 -3.16 24.96
CA ASP A 144 -5.35 -1.90 25.15
C ASP A 144 -4.42 -0.72 25.48
N PHE A 145 -3.26 -1.00 26.09
CA PHE A 145 -2.24 -0.01 26.40
C PHE A 145 -1.76 0.77 25.16
N MET A 146 -1.80 0.17 23.97
CA MET A 146 -1.40 0.81 22.72
C MET A 146 -2.58 1.17 21.79
N GLN A 147 -3.82 1.20 22.30
CA GLN A 147 -5.01 1.48 21.48
C GLN A 147 -4.98 2.85 20.78
N ASN A 148 -4.27 3.81 21.37
CA ASN A 148 -4.09 5.17 20.83
C ASN A 148 -2.84 5.31 19.96
N LEU A 149 -2.09 4.22 19.74
CA LEU A 149 -0.86 4.24 18.96
C LEU A 149 -1.09 3.56 17.61
N ASP A 150 -1.06 4.36 16.55
CA ASP A 150 -0.97 3.86 15.19
C ASP A 150 0.48 3.65 14.77
N VAL A 151 0.71 2.73 13.84
CA VAL A 151 2.07 2.35 13.44
C VAL A 151 2.20 2.29 11.92
N LEU A 152 3.20 3.00 11.40
CA LEU A 152 3.66 2.84 10.02
C LEU A 152 5.01 2.10 10.03
N ALA A 153 5.06 0.90 9.47
CA ALA A 153 6.31 0.21 9.20
C ALA A 153 6.83 0.58 7.81
N LEU A 154 8.12 0.91 7.70
CA LEU A 154 8.83 1.11 6.45
C LEU A 154 9.97 0.07 6.37
N LEU A 155 9.94 -0.80 5.37
CA LEU A 155 10.94 -1.86 5.22
C LEU A 155 11.66 -1.72 3.88
N ASP A 156 12.94 -1.32 3.94
CA ASP A 156 13.83 -1.29 2.80
C ASP A 156 14.86 -2.42 2.87
N CYS A 157 14.40 -3.63 2.56
CA CYS A 157 15.22 -4.84 2.53
C CYS A 157 14.62 -5.89 1.60
N CYS A 158 15.40 -6.93 1.25
CA CYS A 158 14.91 -8.05 0.46
C CYS A 158 13.76 -8.77 1.19
N TYR A 159 12.79 -9.28 0.43
CA TYR A 159 11.64 -10.01 0.97
C TYR A 159 10.78 -9.21 1.96
N ALA A 160 10.90 -7.87 1.99
CA ALA A 160 10.19 -7.02 2.94
C ALA A 160 8.66 -7.26 2.94
N GLY A 161 8.06 -7.62 1.80
CA GLY A 161 6.65 -7.96 1.72
C GLY A 161 6.24 -9.24 2.48
N SER A 162 7.18 -10.09 2.92
CA SER A 162 6.93 -11.28 3.74
C SER A 162 6.68 -10.95 5.22
N ALA A 163 6.97 -9.72 5.64
CA ALA A 163 6.92 -9.23 7.02
C ALA A 163 5.52 -9.19 7.67
N VAL A 164 4.48 -9.72 7.02
CA VAL A 164 3.08 -9.40 7.36
C VAL A 164 2.24 -10.62 7.70
N ARG A 165 1.61 -10.56 8.86
CA ARG A 165 0.34 -11.23 9.18
C ARG A 165 -0.66 -10.17 9.62
N ALA A 166 -1.90 -10.25 9.14
CA ALA A 166 -2.97 -9.37 9.57
C ALA A 166 -3.29 -9.60 11.07
N GLY A 167 -3.66 -8.55 11.78
CA GLY A 167 -4.04 -8.62 13.19
C GLY A 167 -4.04 -7.26 13.89
N GLY A 168 -4.79 -7.18 14.98
CA GLY A 168 -4.91 -5.99 15.82
C GLY A 168 -6.10 -5.10 15.48
N SER A 169 -6.49 -4.24 16.43
CA SER A 169 -7.63 -3.32 16.32
C SER A 169 -7.24 -1.88 15.94
N ARG A 170 -5.94 -1.56 15.98
CA ARG A 170 -5.36 -0.24 15.69
C ARG A 170 -4.94 -0.08 14.24
N SER A 171 -4.65 1.14 13.81
CA SER A 171 -4.27 1.42 12.42
C SER A 171 -2.80 1.11 12.26
N VAL A 172 -2.51 0.04 11.52
CA VAL A 172 -1.15 -0.41 11.26
C VAL A 172 -1.00 -0.66 9.77
N GLN A 173 -0.03 0.01 9.16
CA GLN A 173 0.27 -0.14 7.75
C GLN A 173 1.76 -0.40 7.54
N LEU A 174 2.09 -1.10 6.46
CA LEU A 174 3.45 -1.37 6.01
C LEU A 174 3.63 -0.81 4.61
N LEU A 175 4.71 -0.07 4.40
CA LEU A 175 5.31 0.12 3.08
C LEU A 175 6.63 -0.65 3.00
N ALA A 176 6.75 -1.51 2.00
CA ALA A 176 7.90 -2.35 1.76
C ALA A 176 8.50 -2.08 0.37
N ALA A 177 9.83 -2.16 0.27
CA ALA A 177 10.56 -1.92 -0.96
C ALA A 177 10.29 -2.95 -2.07
N CYS A 178 9.94 -4.18 -1.69
CA CYS A 178 9.61 -5.26 -2.60
C CYS A 178 8.58 -6.22 -1.98
N ASP A 179 8.06 -7.13 -2.79
CA ASP A 179 7.19 -8.20 -2.31
C ASP A 179 7.93 -9.26 -1.46
N GLY A 180 7.20 -10.26 -0.99
CA GLY A 180 7.74 -11.33 -0.15
C GLY A 180 8.54 -12.40 -0.89
N ARG A 181 8.74 -12.26 -2.21
CA ARG A 181 9.44 -13.24 -3.06
C ARG A 181 10.60 -12.63 -3.84
N SER A 182 10.70 -11.31 -3.85
CA SER A 182 11.67 -10.55 -4.61
C SER A 182 12.78 -10.01 -3.71
N SER A 183 13.95 -9.80 -4.32
CA SER A 183 15.01 -9.01 -3.73
C SER A 183 14.84 -7.53 -4.08
N VAL A 184 15.38 -6.67 -3.21
CA VAL A 184 15.58 -5.26 -3.57
C VAL A 184 16.79 -5.13 -4.49
N ARG A 185 16.87 -4.01 -5.21
CA ARG A 185 18.07 -3.67 -5.95
C ARG A 185 19.23 -3.43 -5.00
N SER A 186 20.43 -3.78 -5.46
CA SER A 186 21.65 -3.25 -4.88
C SER A 186 21.55 -1.73 -4.82
N ARG A 187 21.76 -1.18 -3.63
CA ARG A 187 21.78 0.26 -3.39
C ARG A 187 22.93 0.97 -4.12
N LYS A 188 23.92 0.22 -4.60
CA LYS A 188 25.00 0.73 -5.46
C LYS A 188 24.56 0.95 -6.91
N ASP A 189 23.45 0.33 -7.32
CA ASP A 189 23.04 0.20 -8.72
C ASP A 189 21.69 0.88 -9.05
N GLY A 190 21.44 2.05 -8.46
CA GLY A 190 20.32 2.90 -8.84
C GLY A 190 19.65 3.62 -7.68
N VAL A 191 18.42 4.07 -7.91
CA VAL A 191 17.63 4.81 -6.91
C VAL A 191 17.01 3.83 -5.91
N THR A 192 17.28 4.03 -4.63
CA THR A 192 16.79 3.17 -3.53
C THR A 192 15.30 3.38 -3.27
N PHE A 193 14.67 2.48 -2.51
CA PHE A 193 13.27 2.66 -2.09
C PHE A 193 13.10 3.93 -1.25
N ILE A 194 14.03 4.21 -0.33
CA ILE A 194 13.97 5.41 0.51
C ILE A 194 14.13 6.69 -0.31
N GLN A 195 15.03 6.72 -1.30
CA GLN A 195 15.15 7.85 -2.22
C GLN A 195 13.88 8.06 -3.06
N ARG A 196 13.23 6.98 -3.50
CA ARG A 196 11.92 7.05 -4.17
C ARG A 196 10.83 7.56 -3.23
N PHE A 197 10.81 7.09 -1.98
CA PHE A 197 9.86 7.54 -0.96
C PHE A 197 10.02 9.04 -0.72
N ARG A 198 11.26 9.52 -0.57
CA ARG A 198 11.57 10.94 -0.46
C ARG A 198 11.03 11.71 -1.67
N ARG A 199 11.35 11.27 -2.89
CA ARG A 199 10.85 11.92 -4.11
C ARG A 199 9.32 11.98 -4.14
N ALA A 200 8.65 10.89 -3.79
CA ALA A 200 7.20 10.83 -3.73
C ALA A 200 6.62 11.83 -2.72
N ALA A 201 7.21 11.90 -1.52
CA ALA A 201 6.83 12.86 -0.50
C ALA A 201 6.96 14.32 -0.97
N TYR A 202 8.10 14.68 -1.59
CA TYR A 202 8.28 16.03 -2.15
C TYR A 202 7.32 16.33 -3.30
N THR A 203 7.06 15.39 -4.20
CA THR A 203 6.09 15.59 -5.29
C THR A 203 4.71 15.94 -4.72
N LEU A 204 4.26 15.19 -3.72
CA LEU A 204 2.96 15.39 -3.09
C LEU A 204 2.90 16.67 -2.24
N HIS A 205 4.00 17.03 -1.57
CA HIS A 205 4.13 18.27 -0.82
C HIS A 205 4.08 19.51 -1.74
N ASN A 206 4.88 19.49 -2.81
CA ASN A 206 4.92 20.56 -3.80
C ASN A 206 3.62 20.70 -4.60
N GLY A 207 2.76 19.68 -4.57
CA GLY A 207 1.39 19.74 -5.08
C GLY A 207 0.46 20.69 -4.31
N GLY A 208 0.92 21.25 -3.18
CA GLY A 208 0.15 22.19 -2.35
C GLY A 208 -0.76 21.53 -1.33
N ASN A 209 -0.58 20.22 -1.09
CA ASN A 209 -1.34 19.49 -0.08
C ASN A 209 -0.87 19.89 1.33
N LEU A 210 -1.79 19.86 2.31
CA LEU A 210 -1.48 20.10 3.73
C LEU A 210 -1.07 18.84 4.48
N SER A 211 -1.46 17.68 3.95
CA SER A 211 -1.15 16.36 4.49
C SER A 211 -1.21 15.33 3.37
N VAL A 212 -0.69 14.14 3.64
CA VAL A 212 -0.75 13.01 2.70
C VAL A 212 -1.07 11.74 3.45
N ASN A 213 -1.85 10.85 2.84
CA ASN A 213 -2.06 9.51 3.38
C ASN A 213 -1.03 8.53 2.80
N VAL A 214 -0.82 7.41 3.49
CA VAL A 214 0.16 6.38 3.06
C VAL A 214 -0.23 5.77 1.71
N GLU A 215 -1.52 5.71 1.38
CA GLU A 215 -2.00 5.20 0.09
C GLU A 215 -1.60 6.11 -1.09
N SER A 216 -1.65 7.43 -0.92
CA SER A 216 -1.19 8.42 -1.91
C SER A 216 0.32 8.35 -2.09
N LEU A 217 1.09 8.20 -1.00
CA LEU A 217 2.54 7.99 -1.06
C LEU A 217 2.88 6.72 -1.85
N PHE A 218 2.17 5.63 -1.58
CA PHE A 218 2.31 4.40 -2.34
C PHE A 218 1.96 4.57 -3.82
N GLY A 219 0.86 5.26 -4.12
CA GLY A 219 0.46 5.54 -5.50
C GLY A 219 1.51 6.34 -6.26
N GLU A 220 2.12 7.33 -5.62
CA GLU A 220 3.24 8.09 -6.20
C GLU A 220 4.49 7.23 -6.38
N LEU A 221 4.84 6.40 -5.40
CA LEU A 221 5.95 5.43 -5.50
C LEU A 221 5.79 4.51 -6.72
N GLN A 222 4.57 4.05 -6.99
CA GLN A 222 4.27 3.20 -8.15
C GLN A 222 4.29 3.99 -9.45
N ARG A 223 3.77 5.23 -9.45
CA ARG A 223 3.73 6.08 -10.64
C ARG A 223 5.12 6.50 -11.10
N SER A 224 6.00 6.80 -10.15
CA SER A 224 7.35 7.30 -10.43
C SER A 224 8.37 6.19 -10.68
N LYS A 225 7.97 4.92 -10.70
CA LYS A 225 8.89 3.78 -10.85
C LYS A 225 9.39 3.67 -12.28
N THR A 226 10.65 3.26 -12.42
CA THR A 226 11.18 2.84 -13.73
C THR A 226 10.86 1.36 -13.97
N SER A 227 10.87 0.91 -15.22
CA SER A 227 10.52 -0.47 -15.60
C SER A 227 11.37 -1.54 -14.94
N THR A 228 12.57 -1.17 -14.49
CA THR A 228 13.53 -2.12 -13.93
C THR A 228 13.50 -2.11 -12.39
N THR A 229 12.79 -1.16 -11.78
CA THR A 229 12.68 -1.03 -10.32
C THR A 229 11.60 -1.96 -9.77
N PRO A 230 11.86 -2.71 -8.68
CA PRO A 230 10.86 -3.55 -8.04
C PRO A 230 9.61 -2.77 -7.61
N ASP A 231 8.49 -3.48 -7.61
CA ASP A 231 7.22 -2.98 -7.13
C ASP A 231 7.30 -2.84 -5.61
N ALA A 232 7.06 -1.62 -5.13
CA ALA A 232 6.82 -1.42 -3.71
C ALA A 232 5.54 -2.19 -3.32
N VAL A 233 5.42 -2.50 -2.04
CA VAL A 233 4.24 -3.16 -1.49
C VAL A 233 3.67 -2.30 -0.39
N HIS A 234 2.35 -2.09 -0.43
CA HIS A 234 1.60 -1.52 0.67
C HIS A 234 0.67 -2.58 1.24
N LYS A 235 0.64 -2.69 2.57
CA LYS A 235 -0.21 -3.64 3.28
C LYS A 235 -0.83 -2.96 4.48
N ILE A 236 -2.12 -3.22 4.67
CA ILE A 236 -2.85 -2.86 5.88
C ILE A 236 -2.84 -4.10 6.78
N ILE A 237 -2.30 -3.94 7.98
CA ILE A 237 -2.07 -5.03 8.94
C ILE A 237 -3.17 -5.07 9.99
N GLY A 238 -3.51 -3.89 10.54
CA GLY A 238 -4.56 -3.73 11.54
C GLY A 238 -5.87 -3.26 10.93
N ASN A 239 -6.48 -2.25 11.54
CA ASN A 239 -7.69 -1.64 11.00
C ASN A 239 -7.41 -0.88 9.68
N ALA A 240 -8.45 -0.76 8.86
CA ALA A 240 -8.43 -0.12 7.56
C ALA A 240 -8.38 1.41 7.59
N ARG A 241 -8.12 2.04 8.75
CA ARG A 241 -8.07 3.51 8.79
C ARG A 241 -6.78 4.02 8.14
N PRO A 242 -6.86 5.09 7.34
CA PRO A 242 -5.69 5.66 6.67
C PRO A 242 -4.73 6.29 7.68
N LEU A 243 -3.44 6.06 7.49
CA LEU A 243 -2.42 6.82 8.22
C LEU A 243 -2.12 8.11 7.46
N VAL A 244 -2.25 9.25 8.12
CA VAL A 244 -2.06 10.58 7.52
C VAL A 244 -0.84 11.28 8.13
N LEU A 245 0.09 11.69 7.27
CA LEU A 245 1.25 12.48 7.63
C LEU A 245 1.00 13.95 7.31
N PRO A 246 1.12 14.86 8.29
CA PRO A 246 1.05 16.29 8.01
C PRO A 246 2.29 16.72 7.23
N PHE A 247 2.11 17.64 6.28
CA PHE A 247 3.26 18.30 5.67
C PHE A 247 3.73 19.47 6.54
N LYS A 248 5.04 19.74 6.49
CA LYS A 248 5.63 20.90 7.12
C LYS A 248 5.02 22.15 6.53
N GLN A 249 4.44 22.98 7.38
CA GLN A 249 3.95 24.30 6.99
C GLN A 249 5.16 25.23 6.88
N GLY A 250 5.65 25.42 5.64
CA GLY A 250 6.70 26.36 5.29
C GLY A 250 6.21 27.35 4.24
N SER A 251 6.70 28.60 4.29
CA SER A 251 6.34 29.69 3.38
C SER A 251 6.44 29.23 1.92
N SER A 252 5.26 29.05 1.31
CA SER A 252 5.05 28.61 -0.06
C SER A 252 6.08 29.22 -1.01
N SER A 253 7.09 28.44 -1.41
CA SER A 253 7.87 28.81 -2.56
C SER A 253 6.93 28.64 -3.76
N THR A 254 6.62 29.75 -4.40
CA THR A 254 5.67 29.89 -5.52
C THR A 254 6.08 29.17 -6.80
N LEU A 255 7.02 28.22 -6.73
CA LEU A 255 7.37 27.35 -7.85
C LEU A 255 6.33 26.22 -7.94
N ARG A 256 5.15 26.59 -8.43
CA ARG A 256 4.25 25.65 -9.12
C ARG A 256 5.03 25.11 -10.32
N GLN A 257 5.84 24.08 -10.11
CA GLN A 257 6.32 23.29 -11.23
C GLN A 257 5.09 22.67 -11.87
N SER A 258 4.80 23.13 -13.08
CA SER A 258 3.91 22.47 -14.03
C SER A 258 4.35 21.01 -14.10
N LEU A 259 3.63 20.12 -13.40
CA LEU A 259 3.79 18.68 -13.52
C LEU A 259 3.70 18.38 -15.02
N SER A 260 4.82 17.96 -15.61
CA SER A 260 4.83 17.41 -16.96
C SER A 260 3.70 16.40 -17.06
N SER A 261 2.94 16.40 -18.17
CA SER A 261 1.81 15.48 -18.39
C SER A 261 2.31 14.03 -18.47
N SER A 262 2.70 13.47 -17.33
CA SER A 262 3.05 12.06 -17.21
C SER A 262 1.77 11.29 -17.48
N VAL A 263 1.83 10.36 -18.41
CA VAL A 263 0.73 9.44 -18.71
C VAL A 263 0.27 8.81 -17.39
N GLU A 264 -0.97 9.11 -17.01
CA GLU A 264 -1.54 8.64 -15.75
C GLU A 264 -1.53 7.11 -15.74
N THR A 265 -0.79 6.54 -14.79
CA THR A 265 -0.70 5.09 -14.61
C THR A 265 -1.75 4.69 -13.59
N ASN A 266 -2.71 3.88 -14.04
CA ASN A 266 -3.83 3.39 -13.25
C ASN A 266 -3.65 1.91 -12.89
N VAL A 267 -4.49 1.43 -11.98
CA VAL A 267 -4.60 0.02 -11.60
C VAL A 267 -5.83 -0.58 -12.25
N LEU A 268 -5.61 -1.70 -12.95
CA LEU A 268 -6.66 -2.62 -13.35
C LEU A 268 -6.78 -3.69 -12.25
N PHE A 269 -7.98 -3.88 -11.72
CA PHE A 269 -8.26 -4.85 -10.67
C PHE A 269 -9.61 -5.51 -10.89
N LYS A 270 -9.82 -6.67 -10.26
CA LYS A 270 -11.09 -7.39 -10.31
C LYS A 270 -11.77 -7.46 -8.95
N ILE A 271 -13.11 -7.49 -8.98
CA ILE A 271 -13.99 -7.74 -7.84
C ILE A 271 -15.00 -8.81 -8.28
N SER A 272 -15.30 -9.77 -7.40
CA SER A 272 -16.26 -10.85 -7.67
C SER A 272 -17.48 -10.71 -6.74
N LEU A 273 -18.69 -10.64 -7.30
CA LEU A 273 -19.93 -10.46 -6.54
C LEU A 273 -20.95 -11.57 -6.77
N ALA A 274 -21.60 -12.02 -5.70
CA ALA A 274 -22.64 -13.04 -5.70
C ALA A 274 -24.03 -12.47 -5.38
N GLY A 275 -25.08 -13.26 -5.65
CA GLY A 275 -26.38 -13.09 -5.00
C GLY A 275 -27.52 -12.48 -5.83
N GLY A 276 -27.65 -12.82 -7.11
CA GLY A 276 -28.79 -12.42 -7.92
C GLY A 276 -28.59 -12.66 -9.42
N PRO A 277 -29.62 -12.42 -10.27
CA PRO A 277 -29.44 -12.45 -11.71
C PRO A 277 -28.41 -11.40 -12.13
N ASP A 278 -27.52 -11.73 -13.06
CA ASP A 278 -26.29 -10.94 -13.32
C ASP A 278 -26.57 -9.49 -13.71
N ARG A 279 -27.69 -9.26 -14.43
CA ARG A 279 -28.15 -7.92 -14.82
C ARG A 279 -28.58 -7.03 -13.64
N ALA A 280 -29.03 -7.61 -12.53
CA ALA A 280 -29.39 -6.85 -11.34
C ALA A 280 -28.13 -6.46 -10.55
N ILE A 281 -27.18 -7.40 -10.41
CA ILE A 281 -25.88 -7.14 -9.77
C ILE A 281 -25.12 -6.06 -10.54
N LEU A 282 -25.06 -6.15 -11.87
CA LEU A 282 -24.40 -5.15 -12.71
C LEU A 282 -24.98 -3.74 -12.52
N ARG A 283 -26.32 -3.61 -12.54
CA ARG A 283 -27.00 -2.31 -12.35
C ARG A 283 -26.74 -1.74 -10.97
N GLU A 284 -26.80 -2.58 -9.95
CA GLU A 284 -26.56 -2.16 -8.57
C GLU A 284 -25.10 -1.75 -8.35
N PHE A 285 -24.14 -2.51 -8.90
CA PHE A 285 -22.73 -2.15 -8.86
C PHE A 285 -22.48 -0.78 -9.51
N ALA A 286 -22.98 -0.57 -10.74
CA ALA A 286 -22.82 0.70 -11.45
C ALA A 286 -23.38 1.88 -10.62
N ARG A 287 -24.61 1.71 -10.09
CA ARG A 287 -25.25 2.71 -9.23
C ARG A 287 -24.41 3.03 -8.00
N LEU A 288 -23.86 2.02 -7.32
CA LEU A 288 -23.02 2.21 -6.14
C LEU A 288 -21.74 2.98 -6.50
N THR A 289 -21.07 2.62 -7.60
CA THR A 289 -19.85 3.31 -8.05
C THR A 289 -20.09 4.72 -8.57
N GLU A 290 -21.30 5.08 -8.98
CA GLU A 290 -21.67 6.45 -9.34
C GLU A 290 -21.92 7.34 -8.11
N THR A 291 -22.27 6.74 -6.97
CA THR A 291 -22.60 7.46 -5.73
C THR A 291 -21.40 7.75 -4.83
N ILE A 292 -20.24 7.14 -5.09
CA ILE A 292 -19.03 7.41 -4.30
C ILE A 292 -18.45 8.79 -4.63
N PRO A 293 -17.74 9.41 -3.67
CA PRO A 293 -17.08 10.69 -3.91
C PRO A 293 -16.14 10.68 -5.12
N PRO A 294 -16.02 11.79 -5.87
CA PRO A 294 -15.23 11.84 -7.12
C PRO A 294 -13.76 11.43 -6.97
N GLU A 295 -13.17 11.61 -5.79
CA GLU A 295 -11.81 11.19 -5.48
C GLU A 295 -11.62 9.66 -5.53
N PHE A 296 -12.70 8.89 -5.33
CA PHE A 296 -12.71 7.43 -5.42
C PHE A 296 -13.09 6.92 -6.81
N LYS A 297 -12.88 7.70 -7.88
CA LYS A 297 -13.31 7.33 -9.24
C LYS A 297 -12.92 5.88 -9.61
N ILE A 298 -13.94 5.05 -9.84
CA ILE A 298 -13.82 3.70 -10.39
C ILE A 298 -14.43 3.72 -11.79
N THR A 299 -13.71 3.20 -12.78
CA THR A 299 -14.21 2.98 -14.14
C THR A 299 -14.45 1.49 -14.34
N LEU A 300 -15.66 1.11 -14.71
CA LEU A 300 -15.98 -0.26 -15.11
C LEU A 300 -15.47 -0.50 -16.54
N GLU A 301 -14.49 -1.38 -16.71
CA GLU A 301 -13.91 -1.72 -18.01
C GLU A 301 -14.66 -2.88 -18.68
N ASN A 302 -15.04 -3.90 -17.89
CA ASN A 302 -15.84 -5.03 -18.35
C ASN A 302 -16.52 -5.78 -17.18
N ALA A 303 -17.52 -6.60 -17.48
CA ALA A 303 -18.14 -7.51 -16.53
C ALA A 303 -18.41 -8.87 -17.20
N TYR A 304 -18.13 -9.95 -16.48
CA TYR A 304 -18.27 -11.32 -16.99
C TYR A 304 -19.16 -12.15 -16.06
N GLU A 305 -20.09 -12.89 -16.66
CA GLU A 305 -20.90 -13.89 -15.99
C GLU A 305 -20.06 -15.17 -15.74
N SER A 306 -20.20 -15.73 -14.54
CA SER A 306 -19.55 -16.97 -14.11
C SER A 306 -20.42 -17.57 -12.99
N ASN A 307 -19.83 -18.32 -12.05
CA ASN A 307 -20.51 -18.68 -10.80
C ASN A 307 -20.83 -17.45 -9.92
N SER A 308 -20.32 -16.28 -10.30
CA SER A 308 -20.53 -14.95 -9.76
C SER A 308 -20.38 -13.93 -10.90
N VAL A 309 -20.75 -12.67 -10.68
CA VAL A 309 -20.40 -11.59 -11.62
C VAL A 309 -18.99 -11.09 -11.29
N VAL A 310 -18.09 -11.16 -12.27
CA VAL A 310 -16.72 -10.65 -12.14
C VAL A 310 -16.63 -9.29 -12.82
N PHE A 311 -16.33 -8.26 -12.04
CA PHE A 311 -16.13 -6.90 -12.52
C PHE A 311 -14.65 -6.64 -12.72
N LEU A 312 -14.29 -6.14 -13.90
CA LEU A 312 -12.97 -5.64 -14.20
C LEU A 312 -13.01 -4.10 -14.14
N CYS A 313 -12.28 -3.54 -13.19
CA CYS A 313 -12.34 -2.13 -12.83
C CYS A 313 -10.99 -1.45 -13.02
N ARG A 314 -11.00 -0.17 -13.34
CA ARG A 314 -9.83 0.71 -13.39
C ARG A 314 -9.99 1.86 -12.40
N ALA A 315 -8.94 2.13 -11.61
CA ALA A 315 -8.89 3.28 -10.70
C ALA A 315 -7.45 3.76 -10.48
N SER A 316 -7.28 4.85 -9.73
CA SER A 316 -5.98 5.26 -9.22
C SER A 316 -5.42 4.22 -8.25
N TRP A 317 -4.10 4.23 -8.03
CA TRP A 317 -3.46 3.39 -7.02
C TRP A 317 -4.01 3.63 -5.61
N GLU A 318 -4.25 4.89 -5.26
CA GLU A 318 -4.82 5.27 -3.96
C GLU A 318 -6.22 4.67 -3.77
N THR A 319 -7.10 4.80 -4.77
CA THR A 319 -8.44 4.23 -4.74
C THR A 319 -8.38 2.71 -4.64
N PHE A 320 -7.56 2.06 -5.47
CA PHE A 320 -7.41 0.59 -5.43
C PHE A 320 -7.00 0.11 -4.03
N VAL A 321 -5.99 0.74 -3.44
CA VAL A 321 -5.50 0.38 -2.10
C VAL A 321 -6.57 0.64 -1.04
N ARG A 322 -7.26 1.79 -1.10
CA ARG A 322 -8.30 2.11 -0.13
C ARG A 322 -9.45 1.12 -0.20
N LEU A 323 -9.90 0.75 -1.41
CA LEU A 323 -10.94 -0.26 -1.58
C LEU A 323 -10.46 -1.63 -1.08
N GLY A 324 -9.22 -2.00 -1.41
CA GLY A 324 -8.59 -3.24 -0.95
C GLY A 324 -8.43 -3.37 0.58
N SER A 325 -8.66 -2.30 1.33
CA SER A 325 -8.65 -2.31 2.80
C SER A 325 -9.86 -3.01 3.41
N THR A 326 -11.00 -3.01 2.72
CA THR A 326 -12.27 -3.62 3.18
C THR A 326 -12.83 -4.63 2.19
N LEU A 327 -12.52 -4.47 0.90
CA LEU A 327 -12.97 -5.31 -0.20
C LEU A 327 -11.87 -6.28 -0.66
N ASP A 328 -12.27 -7.45 -1.15
CA ASP A 328 -11.36 -8.40 -1.80
C ASP A 328 -11.08 -7.95 -3.24
N CYS A 329 -10.29 -6.88 -3.39
CA CYS A 329 -9.84 -6.39 -4.68
C CYS A 329 -8.58 -7.15 -5.13
N VAL A 330 -8.64 -7.81 -6.28
CA VAL A 330 -7.48 -8.52 -6.82
C VAL A 330 -6.82 -7.70 -7.92
N PHE A 331 -5.57 -7.32 -7.70
CA PHE A 331 -4.74 -6.66 -8.70
C PHE A 331 -4.63 -7.52 -9.97
N VAL A 332 -4.83 -6.90 -11.13
CA VAL A 332 -4.66 -7.55 -12.45
C VAL A 332 -3.42 -7.01 -13.13
N ALA A 333 -3.34 -5.69 -13.32
CA ALA A 333 -2.22 -5.06 -14.01
C ALA A 333 -2.12 -3.56 -13.70
N SER A 334 -0.92 -3.01 -13.90
CA SER A 334 -0.73 -1.57 -14.05
C SER A 334 -1.00 -1.21 -15.51
N VAL A 335 -1.87 -0.22 -15.75
CA VAL A 335 -2.31 0.16 -17.10
C VAL A 335 -2.09 1.65 -17.35
N LYS A 336 -1.84 2.00 -18.62
CA LYS A 336 -1.70 3.37 -19.10
C LYS A 336 -2.82 3.67 -20.07
N GLY A 337 -3.62 4.70 -19.79
CA GLY A 337 -4.75 5.06 -20.65
C GLY A 337 -5.96 4.12 -20.55
N PRO A 338 -6.93 4.25 -21.47
CA PRO A 338 -8.12 3.41 -21.56
C PRO A 338 -7.83 2.03 -22.20
N SER A 339 -8.85 1.15 -22.19
CA SER A 339 -8.80 -0.13 -22.90
C SER A 339 -8.64 0.06 -24.42
N LEU A 340 -7.71 -0.67 -25.02
CA LEU A 340 -7.48 -0.64 -26.47
C LEU A 340 -8.63 -1.29 -27.28
N VAL A 341 -9.49 -2.08 -26.63
CA VAL A 341 -10.56 -2.83 -27.32
C VAL A 341 -11.79 -1.96 -27.60
N HIS A 342 -11.99 -0.88 -26.85
CA HIS A 342 -13.18 -0.03 -26.97
C HIS A 342 -13.03 1.09 -28.04
N ASP A 343 -11.82 1.35 -28.52
CA ASP A 343 -11.54 2.39 -29.54
C ASP A 343 -11.62 1.86 -30.99
N GLU A 344 -11.79 0.54 -31.20
CA GLU A 344 -11.71 -0.11 -32.54
C GLU A 344 -13.02 -0.66 -33.12
N VAL A 345 -14.20 -0.24 -32.65
CA VAL A 345 -15.42 -0.47 -33.43
C VAL A 345 -15.87 0.84 -34.06
N PRO A 346 -15.43 1.16 -35.30
CA PRO A 346 -16.19 2.08 -36.11
C PRO A 346 -17.59 1.50 -36.20
N GLU A 347 -18.60 2.27 -35.76
CA GLU A 347 -19.98 2.01 -36.11
C GLU A 347 -20.04 1.93 -37.64
N LYS A 348 -20.02 0.73 -38.21
CA LYS A 348 -20.50 0.53 -39.57
C LYS A 348 -22.00 0.72 -39.51
N PRO A 349 -22.57 1.75 -40.19
CA PRO A 349 -24.00 1.87 -40.28
C PRO A 349 -24.52 0.72 -41.14
N GLY A 350 -25.35 -0.13 -40.53
CA GLY A 350 -26.08 -1.18 -41.23
C GLY A 350 -25.52 -2.57 -41.02
N TRP A 351 -25.79 -3.16 -39.86
CA TRP A 351 -26.12 -4.59 -39.77
C TRP A 351 -27.16 -4.78 -38.67
N THR A 352 -28.41 -4.82 -39.10
CA THR A 352 -29.54 -5.32 -38.31
C THR A 352 -29.26 -6.76 -37.89
N ARG A 353 -28.96 -7.00 -36.62
CA ARG A 353 -29.06 -8.35 -36.03
C ARG A 353 -30.54 -8.68 -35.86
N SER A 354 -31.13 -9.29 -36.89
CA SER A 354 -32.33 -10.10 -36.72
C SER A 354 -31.94 -11.38 -35.98
N PHE A 355 -32.25 -11.47 -34.68
CA PHE A 355 -32.33 -12.76 -34.03
C PHE A 355 -33.58 -13.46 -34.56
N GLY A 356 -33.36 -14.50 -35.37
CA GLY A 356 -34.41 -15.31 -35.94
C GLY A 356 -35.23 -16.00 -34.86
N ASN A 357 -36.52 -15.67 -34.83
CA ASN A 357 -37.55 -16.62 -34.42
C ASN A 357 -37.52 -17.78 -35.43
N ARG A 358 -37.28 -18.99 -34.94
CA ARG A 358 -37.66 -20.21 -35.67
C ARG A 358 -38.41 -21.13 -34.72
N LEU A 359 -39.70 -20.85 -34.62
CA LEU A 359 -40.73 -21.83 -34.32
C LEU A 359 -40.97 -22.58 -35.63
N ASP A 360 -40.62 -23.86 -35.71
CA ASP A 360 -41.23 -24.77 -36.69
C ASP A 360 -41.84 -25.92 -35.89
N ASN A 361 -43.15 -25.81 -35.75
CA ASN A 361 -44.12 -26.86 -35.48
C ASN A 361 -44.40 -27.53 -36.83
N GLU A 362 -44.14 -28.81 -37.02
CA GLU A 362 -44.92 -29.65 -37.93
C GLU A 362 -44.97 -31.07 -37.37
N GLY A 363 -46.21 -31.55 -37.16
CA GLY A 363 -46.50 -32.95 -36.91
C GLY A 363 -46.88 -33.65 -38.21
N ALA A 364 -46.51 -34.92 -38.29
CA ALA A 364 -47.21 -36.00 -38.99
C ALA A 364 -46.92 -37.30 -38.25
#